data_AF-A0A9R1NXB0-F1
#
_entry.id   AF-A0A9R1NXB0-F1
#
_cell.length_a   1.000
_cell.length_b   1.000
_cell.length_c   1.000
_cell.angle_alpha   90.00
_cell.angle_beta   90.00
_cell.angle_gamma   90.00
#
_symmetry.space_group_name_H-M   'P 1'
#
loop_
_entity.id
_entity.type
_entity.pdbx_description
1 polymer ?
#
loop_
_entity_poly.entity_id
_entity_poly.type
_entity_poly.pdbx_seq_one_letter_code
_entity_poly.pdbx_strand_id
1 'polypeptide(L)'
;MMKFSSFETIVEMIYKYTIPAPKSECSKSLQLGVSFAGGYVAGVLCAIVSHPADNLVSFLNNAKGATVGDAVKKLGLWGLFTRGLPLRIVMIGTLTGAQWGIYDAFKVMVGLTA
;
A
#
# COMPACT_ATOMS: atom_id res chain seq x y z
N MET A 1 -10.74 0.51 3.32
CA MET A 1 -10.69 1.84 3.96
C MET A 1 -9.27 2.37 4.12
N MET A 2 -8.33 1.68 4.80
CA MET A 2 -6.98 2.25 5.03
C MET A 2 -6.17 2.50 3.75
N LYS A 3 -6.12 1.56 2.80
CA LYS A 3 -5.43 1.75 1.52
C LYS A 3 -5.97 2.94 0.70
N PHE A 4 -7.29 3.14 0.72
CA PHE A 4 -7.95 4.20 -0.03
C PHE A 4 -7.67 5.58 0.59
N SER A 5 -7.83 5.70 1.91
CA SER A 5 -7.54 6.96 2.62
C SER A 5 -6.05 7.33 2.56
N SER A 6 -5.15 6.35 2.70
CA SER A 6 -3.71 6.59 2.52
C SER A 6 -3.38 7.01 1.08
N PHE A 7 -4.03 6.40 0.08
CA PHE A 7 -3.85 6.77 -1.32
C PHE A 7 -4.27 8.22 -1.58
N GLU A 8 -5.48 8.62 -1.18
CA GLU A 8 -5.97 9.99 -1.40
C GLU A 8 -5.06 11.02 -0.73
N THR A 9 -4.67 10.78 0.52
CA THR A 9 -3.78 11.66 1.27
C THR A 9 -2.40 11.77 0.62
N ILE A 10 -1.82 10.64 0.17
CA ILE A 10 -0.50 10.64 -0.49
C ILE A 10 -0.58 11.37 -1.82
N VAL A 11 -1.62 11.11 -2.63
CA VAL A 11 -1.80 11.78 -3.91
C VAL A 11 -1.96 13.29 -3.71
N GLU A 12 -2.78 13.71 -2.74
CA GLU A 12 -2.92 15.12 -2.38
C GLU A 12 -1.57 15.74 -1.98
N MET A 13 -0.78 15.04 -1.16
CA MET A 13 0.57 15.49 -0.79
C MET A 13 1.52 15.57 -1.98
N ILE A 14 1.47 14.62 -2.93
CA ILE A 14 2.32 14.64 -4.14
C ILE A 14 1.99 15.87 -5.00
N TYR A 15 0.71 16.17 -5.20
CA TYR A 15 0.29 17.38 -5.93
C TYR A 15 0.52 18.68 -5.14
N LYS A 16 0.61 18.63 -3.81
CA LYS A 16 0.88 19.82 -3.00
C LYS A 16 2.38 20.16 -2.93
N TYR A 17 3.24 19.16 -2.81
CA TYR A 17 4.66 19.35 -2.51
C TYR A 17 5.60 19.02 -3.67
N THR A 18 5.24 18.08 -4.53
CA THR A 18 6.15 17.58 -5.59
C THR A 18 5.82 18.17 -6.95
N ILE A 19 4.53 18.37 -7.24
CA ILE A 19 4.05 18.94 -8.50
C ILE A 19 3.06 20.05 -8.14
N PRO A 20 3.50 21.30 -7.88
CA PRO A 20 2.64 22.41 -7.49
C PRO A 20 1.80 22.92 -8.68
N ALA A 21 1.09 22.02 -9.34
CA ALA A 21 0.16 22.28 -10.42
C ALA A 21 -1.17 21.56 -10.10
N PRO A 22 -2.32 22.17 -10.43
CA PRO A 22 -3.62 21.52 -10.29
C PRO A 22 -3.66 20.20 -11.06
N LYS A 23 -4.30 19.17 -10.48
CA LYS A 23 -4.53 17.88 -11.16
C LYS A 23 -5.05 18.06 -12.59
N SER A 24 -5.97 19.01 -12.79
CA SER A 24 -6.60 19.34 -14.08
C SER A 24 -5.64 19.93 -15.13
N GLU A 25 -4.50 20.49 -14.71
CA GLU A 25 -3.51 21.10 -15.59
C GLU A 25 -2.36 20.13 -15.92
N CYS A 26 -2.27 19.01 -15.22
CA CYS A 26 -1.27 17.98 -15.45
C CYS A 26 -1.62 17.14 -16.68
N SER A 27 -0.60 16.72 -17.44
CA SER A 27 -0.80 15.81 -18.58
C SER A 27 -1.38 14.47 -18.11
N LYS A 28 -2.16 13.81 -18.97
CA LYS A 28 -2.75 12.49 -18.67
C LYS A 28 -1.70 11.48 -18.23
N SER A 29 -0.53 11.47 -18.87
CA SER A 29 0.59 10.61 -18.49
C SER A 29 1.14 10.92 -17.10
N LEU A 30 1.19 12.20 -16.72
CA LEU A 30 1.63 12.61 -15.38
C LEU A 30 0.61 12.19 -14.32
N GLN A 31 -0.70 12.36 -14.59
CA GLN A 31 -1.75 11.92 -13.68
C GLN A 31 -1.69 10.40 -13.42
N LEU A 32 -1.51 9.60 -14.47
CA LEU A 32 -1.35 8.15 -14.36
C LEU A 32 -0.09 7.75 -13.61
N GLY A 33 1.03 8.46 -13.84
CA GLY A 33 2.27 8.26 -13.09
C GLY A 33 2.12 8.54 -11.60
N VAL A 34 1.42 9.64 -11.24
CA VAL A 34 1.14 9.98 -9.84
C VAL A 34 0.23 8.96 -9.19
N SER A 35 -0.78 8.44 -9.88
CA SER A 35 -1.65 7.40 -9.33
C SER A 35 -0.94 6.08 -9.10
N PHE A 36 -0.06 5.67 -10.02
CA PHE A 36 0.79 4.50 -9.78
C PHE A 36 1.72 4.70 -8.58
N ALA A 37 2.42 5.85 -8.52
CA ALA A 37 3.35 6.16 -7.43
C ALA A 37 2.63 6.29 -6.08
N GLY A 38 1.50 7.00 -6.04
CA GLY A 38 0.65 7.14 -4.86
C GLY A 38 0.10 5.80 -4.39
N GLY A 39 -0.34 4.95 -5.33
CA GLY A 39 -0.79 3.60 -5.05
C GLY A 39 0.32 2.72 -4.47
N TYR A 40 1.55 2.83 -4.99
CA TYR A 40 2.70 2.12 -4.47
C TYR A 40 3.01 2.51 -3.03
N VAL A 41 3.16 3.81 -2.75
CA VAL A 41 3.46 4.32 -1.40
C VAL A 41 2.33 3.98 -0.41
N ALA A 42 1.07 4.08 -0.83
CA ALA A 42 -0.06 3.66 0.00
C ALA A 42 -0.02 2.15 0.31
N GLY A 43 0.38 1.34 -0.67
CA GLY A 43 0.62 -0.09 -0.49
C GLY A 43 1.74 -0.39 0.50
N VAL A 44 2.84 0.37 0.47
CA VAL A 44 3.94 0.25 1.44
C VAL A 44 3.49 0.59 2.85
N LEU A 45 2.78 1.70 3.05
CA LEU A 45 2.23 2.07 4.37
C LEU A 45 1.28 0.98 4.89
N CYS A 46 0.41 0.46 4.03
CA CYS A 46 -0.49 -0.62 4.40
C CYS A 46 0.27 -1.89 4.79
N ALA A 47 1.33 -2.26 4.06
CA ALA A 47 2.14 -3.42 4.36
C ALA A 47 2.82 -3.29 5.73
N ILE A 48 3.41 -2.14 6.05
CA ILE A 48 4.10 -1.89 7.32
C ILE A 48 3.14 -1.98 8.50
N VAL A 49 2.00 -1.29 8.45
CA VAL A 49 1.06 -1.22 9.58
C VAL A 49 0.36 -2.56 9.83
N SER A 50 0.05 -3.32 8.77
CA SER A 50 -0.61 -4.62 8.91
C SER A 50 0.35 -5.77 9.23
N HIS A 51 1.65 -5.62 8.94
CA HIS A 51 2.67 -6.67 9.06
C HIS A 51 2.66 -7.48 10.36
N PRO A 52 2.56 -6.87 11.55
CA PRO A 52 2.58 -7.60 12.79
C PRO A 52 1.35 -8.51 12.94
N ALA A 53 0.17 -8.01 12.55
CA ALA A 53 -1.07 -8.76 12.61
C ALA A 53 -1.06 -9.91 11.59
N ASP A 54 -0.56 -9.69 10.38
CA ASP A 54 -0.45 -10.73 9.36
C ASP A 54 0.51 -11.85 9.78
N ASN A 55 1.69 -11.50 10.30
CA ASN A 55 2.64 -12.49 10.81
C ASN A 55 2.06 -13.29 11.99
N LEU A 56 1.30 -12.63 12.87
CA LEU A 56 0.62 -13.28 13.99
C LEU A 56 -0.46 -14.25 13.51
N VAL A 57 -1.33 -13.82 12.59
CA VAL A 57 -2.40 -14.67 12.03
C VAL A 57 -1.81 -15.84 11.24
N SER A 58 -0.76 -15.62 10.43
CA SER A 58 -0.06 -16.69 9.72
C SER A 58 0.57 -17.72 10.68
N PHE A 59 1.05 -17.28 11.84
CA PHE A 59 1.57 -18.18 12.86
C PHE A 59 0.48 -19.02 13.50
N LEU A 60 -0.62 -18.38 13.93
CA LEU A 60 -1.75 -19.07 14.56
C LEU A 60 -2.41 -20.07 13.61
N ASN A 61 -2.47 -19.77 12.31
CA ASN A 61 -2.95 -20.69 11.29
C ASN A 61 -2.04 -21.91 11.09
N ASN A 62 -0.71 -21.75 11.25
CA ASN A 62 0.24 -22.86 11.14
C ASN A 62 0.32 -23.71 12.43
N ALA A 63 0.20 -23.09 13.59
CA ALA A 63 0.28 -23.76 14.89
C ALA A 63 -1.11 -23.89 15.51
N LYS A 64 -1.86 -24.93 15.11
CA LYS A 64 -3.20 -25.21 15.65
C LYS A 64 -3.14 -25.39 17.17
N GLY A 65 -3.85 -24.55 17.91
CA GLY A 65 -3.89 -24.55 19.38
C GLY A 65 -2.87 -23.62 20.05
N ALA A 66 -2.01 -22.95 19.28
CA ALA A 66 -1.12 -21.93 19.82
C ALA A 66 -1.89 -20.66 20.18
N THR A 67 -1.47 -20.00 21.26
CA THR A 67 -2.00 -18.71 21.67
C THR A 67 -1.17 -17.56 21.10
N VAL A 68 -1.70 -16.33 21.16
CA VAL A 68 -0.95 -15.10 20.84
C VAL A 68 0.34 -15.01 21.67
N GLY A 69 0.30 -15.45 22.93
CA GLY A 69 1.48 -15.49 23.80
C GLY A 69 2.57 -16.44 23.30
N ASP A 70 2.21 -17.57 22.69
CA ASP A 70 3.15 -18.51 22.10
C ASP A 70 3.79 -17.96 20.82
N ALA A 71 3.02 -17.21 20.04
CA ALA A 71 3.52 -16.51 18.86
C ALA A 71 4.56 -15.46 19.24
N VAL A 72 4.28 -14.63 20.26
CA VAL A 72 5.22 -13.60 20.74
C VAL A 72 6.47 -14.24 21.33
N LYS A 73 6.36 -15.34 22.08
CA LYS A 73 7.52 -16.07 22.62
C LYS A 73 8.38 -16.70 21.53
N LYS A 74 7.77 -17.22 20.47
CA LYS A 74 8.49 -18.00 19.44
C LYS A 74 9.04 -17.15 18.29
N LEU A 75 8.31 -16.09 17.89
CA LEU A 75 8.75 -15.16 16.84
C LEU A 75 9.48 -13.94 17.40
N GLY A 76 9.21 -13.56 18.66
CA GLY A 76 9.68 -12.31 19.24
C GLY A 76 8.93 -11.10 18.68
N LEU A 77 8.80 -10.05 19.50
CA LEU A 77 8.25 -8.75 19.08
C LEU A 77 9.00 -8.21 17.86
N TRP A 78 10.32 -8.37 17.79
CA TRP A 78 11.10 -7.89 16.65
C TRP A 78 10.86 -8.72 15.37
N GLY A 79 10.70 -10.04 15.50
CA GLY A 79 10.42 -10.93 14.38
C GLY A 79 9.01 -10.73 13.81
N LEU A 80 8.03 -10.40 14.65
CA LEU A 80 6.68 -10.04 14.23
C LEU A 80 6.67 -8.85 13.25
N PHE A 81 7.53 -7.86 13.47
CA PHE A 81 7.55 -6.62 12.67
C PHE A 81 8.46 -6.69 11.45
N THR A 82 9.49 -7.54 11.44
CA THR A 82 10.54 -7.48 10.40
C THR A 82 10.61 -8.70 9.50
N ARG A 83 10.16 -9.87 9.98
CA ARG A 83 10.22 -11.13 9.21
C ARG A 83 9.34 -11.02 7.98
N GLY A 84 9.95 -11.02 6.79
CA GLY A 84 9.24 -10.98 5.51
C GLY A 84 8.70 -9.60 5.08
N LEU A 85 8.98 -8.54 5.85
CA LEU A 85 8.49 -7.19 5.56
C LEU A 85 9.00 -6.66 4.20
N PRO A 86 10.28 -6.78 3.82
CA PRO A 86 10.75 -6.27 2.53
C PRO A 86 10.05 -6.93 1.34
N LEU A 87 9.86 -8.25 1.38
CA LEU A 87 9.15 -8.98 0.33
C LEU A 87 7.70 -8.51 0.22
N ARG A 88 7.05 -8.30 1.37
CA ARG A 88 5.67 -7.83 1.44
C ARG A 88 5.51 -6.39 0.94
N ILE A 89 6.46 -5.51 1.24
CA ILE A 89 6.51 -4.14 0.72
C ILE A 89 6.57 -4.17 -0.81
N VAL A 90 7.46 -4.97 -1.39
CA VAL A 90 7.56 -5.09 -2.86
C VAL A 90 6.27 -5.65 -3.45
N MET A 91 5.72 -6.71 -2.88
CA MET A 91 4.52 -7.37 -3.40
C MET A 91 3.27 -6.48 -3.26
N ILE A 92 2.95 -6.03 -2.05
CA ILE A 92 1.74 -5.24 -1.78
C ILE A 92 1.85 -3.83 -2.37
N GLY A 93 3.02 -3.21 -2.32
CA GLY A 93 3.30 -1.93 -2.97
C GLY A 93 3.04 -2.01 -4.47
N THR A 94 3.67 -2.97 -5.16
CA THR A 94 3.52 -3.10 -6.62
C THR A 94 2.09 -3.48 -7.01
N LEU A 95 1.44 -4.40 -6.30
CA LEU A 95 0.05 -4.76 -6.57
C LEU A 95 -0.90 -3.58 -6.38
N THR A 96 -0.73 -2.80 -5.32
CA THR A 96 -1.59 -1.63 -5.05
C THR A 96 -1.31 -0.49 -6.05
N GLY A 97 -0.04 -0.25 -6.40
CA GLY A 97 0.33 0.70 -7.45
C GLY A 97 -0.27 0.32 -8.81
N ALA A 98 -0.16 -0.95 -9.20
CA ALA A 98 -0.76 -1.45 -10.45
C ALA A 98 -2.29 -1.36 -10.44
N GLN A 99 -2.95 -1.66 -9.32
CA GLN A 99 -4.41 -1.52 -9.18
C GLN A 99 -4.87 -0.10 -9.46
N TRP A 100 -4.25 0.90 -8.80
CA TRP A 100 -4.59 2.30 -9.01
C TRP A 100 -4.20 2.81 -10.39
N GLY A 101 -3.03 2.41 -10.90
CA GLY A 101 -2.59 2.76 -12.24
C GLY A 101 -3.53 2.25 -13.34
N ILE A 102 -3.98 0.99 -13.26
CA ILE A 102 -4.94 0.42 -14.23
C ILE A 102 -6.31 1.09 -14.08
N TYR A 103 -6.76 1.33 -12.85
CA TYR A 103 -8.04 1.99 -12.57
C TYR A 103 -8.09 3.39 -13.19
N ASP A 104 -7.07 4.21 -12.97
CA ASP A 104 -7.04 5.56 -13.52
C ASP A 104 -6.73 5.58 -15.01
N ALA A 105 -5.96 4.61 -15.53
CA ALA A 105 -5.77 4.44 -16.98
C ALA A 105 -7.10 4.17 -17.67
N PHE A 106 -7.92 3.30 -17.08
CA PHE A 106 -9.27 3.05 -17.59
C PHE A 106 -10.13 4.31 -17.56
N LYS A 107 -10.15 5.07 -16.46
CA LYS A 107 -10.89 6.34 -16.35
C LYS A 107 -10.49 7.32 -17.45
N VAL A 108 -9.18 7.51 -17.66
CA VAL A 108 -8.66 8.41 -18.69
C VAL A 108 -9.03 7.95 -20.10
N MET A 109 -9.04 6.62 -20.35
CA MET A 109 -9.46 6.06 -21.65
C MET A 109 -10.94 6.33 -21.95
N VAL A 110 -11.82 6.24 -20.96
CA VAL A 110 -13.25 6.51 -21.12
C VAL A 110 -13.62 8.01 -21.03
N GLY A 111 -12.62 8.89 -20.99
CA GLY A 111 -12.82 10.35 -20.97
C GLY A 111 -13.11 10.95 -19.60
N LEU A 112 -12.99 10.17 -18.52
CA LEU A 112 -13.09 10.65 -17.14
C LEU A 112 -11.73 11.16 -16.66
N THR A 113 -11.75 12.13 -15.75
CA THR A 113 -10.53 12.58 -15.07
C THR A 113 -9.99 11.48 -14.16
N ALA A 114 -8.66 11.28 -14.18
CA ALA A 114 -7.95 10.40 -13.26
C ALA A 114 -8.17 10.84 -11.82
#